data_AF-A0A965EN68-F1
#
_entry.id   AF-A0A965EN68-F1
#
_cell.length_a   1.000
_cell.length_b   1.000
_cell.length_c   1.000
_cell.angle_alpha   90.00
_cell.angle_beta   90.00
_cell.angle_gamma   90.00
#
_symmetry.space_group_name_H-M   'P 1'
#
loop_
_entity.id
_entity.type
_entity.pdbx_description
1 polymer ?
#
loop_
_entity_poly.entity_id
_entity_poly.type
_entity_poly.pdbx_seq_one_letter_code
_entity_poly.pdbx_strand_id
1 'polypeptide(L)'
;MFSVPPEKTKVVKVATVCLEYGKDEPSPRLPYRMVRLDSFSEDPALAAIMVALGRGEISQKVAQAAAWHLSSGRSWQQLAAEKIDRAGGVPDLQYFSMAELLAARQVVAIAIERTGRAAGSTASGLRQLRSPGEG
;
A
#
# COMPACT_ATOMS: atom_id res chain seq x y z
N MET A 1 19.33 -7.35 10.44
CA MET A 1 18.93 -8.00 11.71
C MET A 1 18.20 -6.99 12.60
N PHE A 2 16.90 -7.17 12.82
CA PHE A 2 16.10 -6.34 13.75
C PHE A 2 16.00 -7.09 15.09
N SER A 3 16.66 -6.58 16.13
CA SER A 3 16.58 -7.08 17.49
C SER A 3 16.49 -5.88 18.42
N VAL A 4 15.50 -5.90 19.33
CA VAL A 4 15.27 -4.87 20.34
C VAL A 4 15.38 -5.58 21.69
N PRO A 5 16.44 -5.31 22.49
CA PRO A 5 16.59 -5.92 23.80
C PRO A 5 15.42 -5.57 24.73
N PRO A 6 15.11 -6.42 25.73
CA PRO A 6 14.13 -6.08 26.76
C PRO A 6 14.39 -4.70 27.35
N GLU A 7 13.33 -3.90 27.52
CA GLU A 7 13.36 -2.55 28.11
C GLU A 7 14.22 -1.52 27.35
N LYS A 8 14.68 -1.84 26.14
CA LYS A 8 15.41 -0.89 25.28
C LYS A 8 14.52 -0.42 24.14
N THR A 9 14.70 0.84 23.76
CA THR A 9 14.05 1.42 22.59
C THR A 9 15.08 1.58 21.48
N LYS A 10 14.70 1.29 20.24
CA LYS A 10 15.53 1.50 19.06
C LYS A 10 14.77 2.33 18.04
N VAL A 11 15.42 3.38 17.53
CA VAL A 11 14.93 4.15 16.39
C VAL A 11 15.24 3.37 15.11
N VAL A 12 14.21 3.08 14.32
CA VAL A 12 14.35 2.33 13.06
C VAL A 12 13.66 3.11 11.95
N LYS A 13 14.33 3.19 10.79
CA LYS A 13 13.73 3.75 9.59
C LYS A 13 12.82 2.70 8.96
N VAL A 14 11.58 3.08 8.72
CA VAL A 14 10.56 2.22 8.10
C VAL A 14 10.03 2.94 6.87
N ALA A 15 9.99 2.25 5.73
CA ALA A 15 9.33 2.77 4.54
C ALA A 15 7.82 2.79 4.80
N THR A 16 7.20 3.95 4.63
CA THR A 16 5.78 4.18 4.87
C THR A 16 5.17 4.94 3.71
N VAL A 17 3.85 4.84 3.56
CA VAL A 17 3.09 5.58 2.55
C VAL A 17 1.81 6.11 3.18
N CYS A 18 1.31 7.22 2.67
CA CYS A 18 0.03 7.78 3.07
C CYS A 18 -1.10 6.97 2.43
N LEU A 19 -2.03 6.45 3.24
CA LEU A 19 -3.21 5.73 2.74
C LEU A 19 -4.37 6.67 2.42
N GLU A 20 -4.31 7.91 2.91
CA GLU A 20 -5.33 8.93 2.68
C GLU A 20 -4.68 10.09 1.94
N TYR A 21 -5.27 10.46 0.79
CA TYR A 21 -4.82 11.60 0.03
C TYR A 21 -5.29 12.92 0.66
N GLY A 22 -4.45 13.95 0.62
CA GLY A 22 -4.81 15.33 0.99
C GLY A 22 -4.80 15.61 2.49
N LYS A 23 -4.40 14.64 3.33
CA LYS A 23 -4.10 14.91 4.73
C LYS A 23 -2.77 15.65 4.86
N ASP A 24 -2.70 16.49 5.90
CA ASP A 24 -1.48 17.19 6.26
C ASP A 24 -0.32 16.22 6.50
N GLU A 25 0.89 16.69 6.18
CA GLU A 25 2.12 15.93 6.40
C GLU A 25 2.24 15.53 7.89
N PRO A 26 2.57 14.27 8.20
CA PRO A 26 2.72 13.83 9.57
C PRO A 26 3.80 14.62 10.31
N SER A 27 3.42 15.28 11.40
CA SER A 27 4.37 16.02 12.25
C SER A 27 4.77 15.23 13.51
N PRO A 28 6.03 15.31 13.98
CA PRO A 28 6.47 14.64 15.22
C PRO A 28 5.76 15.12 16.49
N ARG A 29 5.00 16.22 16.42
CA ARG A 29 4.28 16.80 17.55
C ARG A 29 2.94 16.11 17.82
N LEU A 30 2.45 15.33 16.85
CA LEU A 30 1.20 14.61 16.95
C LEU A 30 1.46 13.20 17.52
N PRO A 31 0.70 12.75 18.53
CA PRO A 31 0.82 11.40 19.04
C PRO A 31 0.25 10.41 18.02
N TYR A 32 1.08 9.48 17.53
CA TYR A 32 0.66 8.40 16.63
C TYR A 32 0.65 7.06 17.37
N ARG A 33 -0.30 6.19 17.00
CA ARG A 33 -0.30 4.79 17.39
C ARG A 33 -0.17 3.91 16.15
N MET A 34 0.53 2.79 16.28
CA MET A 34 0.47 1.74 15.27
C MET A 34 -0.89 1.04 15.35
N VAL A 35 -1.53 0.89 14.21
CA VAL A 35 -2.77 0.14 14.03
C VAL A 35 -2.56 -0.96 13.01
N ARG A 36 -3.42 -1.98 13.05
CA ARG A 36 -3.44 -3.01 12.00
C ARG A 36 -3.99 -2.42 10.72
N LEU A 37 -3.49 -2.88 9.57
CA LEU A 37 -3.97 -2.41 8.26
C LEU A 37 -5.46 -2.75 8.06
N ASP A 38 -5.89 -3.93 8.50
CA ASP A 38 -7.29 -4.37 8.41
C ASP A 38 -8.27 -3.50 9.22
N SER A 39 -7.78 -2.74 10.20
CA SER A 39 -8.61 -1.75 10.91
C SER A 39 -8.87 -0.49 10.08
N PHE A 40 -8.15 -0.30 8.97
CA PHE A 40 -8.31 0.83 8.04
C PHE A 40 -8.92 0.39 6.70
N SER A 41 -8.48 -0.74 6.14
CA SER A 41 -8.95 -1.22 4.84
C SER A 41 -8.91 -2.75 4.75
N GLU A 42 -9.99 -3.33 4.24
CA GLU A 42 -10.12 -4.77 3.97
C GLU A 42 -9.72 -5.16 2.55
N ASP A 43 -9.33 -4.19 1.69
CA ASP A 43 -8.87 -4.48 0.32
C ASP A 43 -7.61 -5.37 0.33
N PRO A 44 -7.70 -6.63 -0.13
CA PRO A 44 -6.56 -7.53 -0.14
C PRO A 44 -5.48 -7.09 -1.12
N ALA A 45 -5.82 -6.34 -2.18
CA ALA A 45 -4.82 -5.79 -3.10
C ALA A 45 -3.95 -4.75 -2.38
N LEU A 46 -4.56 -3.85 -1.60
CA LEU A 46 -3.81 -2.88 -0.79
C LEU A 46 -2.88 -3.58 0.21
N ALA A 47 -3.35 -4.64 0.87
CA ALA A 47 -2.52 -5.44 1.77
C ALA A 47 -1.31 -6.06 1.04
N ALA A 48 -1.50 -6.58 -0.17
CA ALA A 48 -0.42 -7.11 -1.00
C ALA A 48 0.61 -6.03 -1.38
N ILE A 49 0.17 -4.81 -1.70
CA ILE A 49 1.08 -3.67 -1.95
C ILE A 49 1.93 -3.36 -0.71
N MET A 50 1.33 -3.32 0.49
CA MET A 50 2.06 -3.05 1.73
C MET A 50 3.10 -4.12 2.03
N VAL A 51 2.78 -5.40 1.76
CA VAL A 51 3.74 -6.50 1.91
C VAL A 51 4.91 -6.35 0.93
N ALA A 52 4.65 -6.04 -0.34
CA ALA A 52 5.70 -5.84 -1.33
C ALA A 52 6.62 -4.67 -0.97
N LEU A 53 6.07 -3.56 -0.46
CA LEU A 53 6.84 -2.43 0.06
C LEU A 53 7.72 -2.85 1.25
N GLY A 54 7.14 -3.57 2.23
CA GLY A 54 7.86 -4.03 3.41
C GLY A 54 9.01 -5.00 3.11
N ARG A 55 8.94 -5.71 1.98
CA ARG A 55 9.99 -6.59 1.47
C ARG A 55 11.02 -5.88 0.58
N GLY A 56 10.79 -4.62 0.23
CA GLY A 56 11.65 -3.87 -0.69
C GLY A 56 11.53 -4.32 -2.15
N GLU A 57 10.45 -5.01 -2.52
CA GLU A 57 10.20 -5.49 -3.89
C GLU A 57 9.75 -4.35 -4.82
N ILE A 58 9.18 -3.28 -4.25
CA ILE A 58 8.74 -2.07 -4.96
C ILE A 58 9.26 -0.82 -4.26
N SER A 59 9.44 0.26 -5.02
CA SER A 59 9.85 1.55 -4.46
C SER A 59 8.72 2.22 -3.68
N GLN A 60 9.07 3.09 -2.74
CA GLN A 60 8.10 3.86 -1.95
C GLN A 60 7.19 4.73 -2.83
N LYS A 61 7.70 5.33 -3.91
CA LYS A 61 6.91 6.14 -4.84
C LYS A 61 5.88 5.32 -5.61
N VAL A 62 6.27 4.13 -6.07
CA VAL A 62 5.34 3.18 -6.71
C VAL A 62 4.26 2.74 -5.73
N ALA A 63 4.64 2.41 -4.50
CA ALA A 63 3.70 2.03 -3.44
C ALA A 63 2.74 3.18 -3.06
N GLN A 64 3.22 4.42 -3.01
CA GLN A 64 2.40 5.60 -2.68
C GLN A 64 1.33 5.86 -3.75
N ALA A 65 1.70 5.78 -5.03
CA ALA A 65 0.75 5.92 -6.14
C ALA A 65 -0.30 4.79 -6.14
N ALA A 66 0.14 3.55 -5.94
CA ALA A 66 -0.74 2.38 -5.85
C ALA A 66 -1.71 2.50 -4.65
N ALA A 67 -1.20 2.91 -3.48
CA ALA A 67 -2.01 3.10 -2.29
C ALA A 67 -3.12 4.12 -2.53
N TRP A 68 -2.80 5.34 -2.98
CA TRP A 68 -3.82 6.36 -3.24
C TRP A 68 -4.83 5.97 -4.31
N HIS A 69 -4.43 5.18 -5.31
CA HIS A 69 -5.38 4.65 -6.29
C HIS A 69 -6.38 3.69 -5.64
N LEU A 70 -5.90 2.74 -4.82
CA LEU A 70 -6.73 1.71 -4.19
C LEU A 70 -7.58 2.24 -3.02
N SER A 71 -6.98 2.99 -2.10
CA SER A 71 -7.63 3.41 -0.86
C SER A 71 -8.36 4.75 -0.95
N SER A 72 -7.86 5.68 -1.76
CA SER A 72 -8.45 7.02 -1.91
C SER A 72 -9.21 7.20 -3.23
N GLY A 73 -9.24 6.17 -4.09
CA GLY A 73 -9.94 6.20 -5.38
C GLY A 73 -9.35 7.20 -6.39
N ARG A 74 -8.10 7.66 -6.20
CA ARG A 74 -7.47 8.61 -7.12
C ARG A 74 -7.30 7.97 -8.49
N SER A 75 -7.75 8.64 -9.54
CA SER A 75 -7.52 8.16 -10.90
C SER A 75 -6.04 8.31 -11.27
N TRP A 76 -5.55 7.47 -12.18
CA TRP A 76 -4.17 7.58 -12.64
C TRP A 76 -3.87 8.93 -13.34
N GLN A 77 -4.88 9.58 -13.89
CA GLN A 77 -4.76 10.91 -14.47
C GLN A 77 -4.61 11.98 -13.37
N GLN A 78 -5.35 11.85 -12.26
CA GLN A 78 -5.19 12.73 -11.10
C GLN A 78 -3.79 12.57 -10.50
N LEU A 79 -3.31 11.34 -10.35
CA LEU A 79 -1.96 11.07 -9.86
C LEU A 79 -0.87 11.61 -10.80
N ALA A 80 -1.08 11.58 -12.12
CA ALA A 80 -0.15 12.17 -13.09
C ALA A 80 -0.11 13.70 -13.05
N ALA A 81 -1.21 14.33 -12.62
CA ALA A 81 -1.30 15.77 -12.45
C ALA A 81 -0.79 16.26 -11.09
N GLU A 82 -0.47 15.33 -10.18
CA GLU A 82 -0.04 15.65 -8.82
C GLU A 82 1.32 16.36 -8.81
N LYS A 83 1.40 17.44 -8.04
CA LYS A 83 2.57 18.31 -7.96
C LYS A 83 2.97 18.54 -6.51
N ILE A 84 4.26 18.77 -6.32
CA ILE A 84 4.85 19.20 -5.06
C ILE A 84 5.15 20.68 -5.20
N ASP A 85 4.39 21.50 -4.48
CA ASP A 85 4.64 22.94 -4.38
C ASP A 85 5.96 23.17 -3.67
N ARG A 86 6.83 23.96 -4.28
CA ARG A 86 8.13 24.31 -3.71
C ARG A 86 8.15 25.78 -3.32
N ALA A 87 8.55 26.05 -2.09
CA ALA A 87 8.72 27.42 -1.62
C ALA A 87 9.86 28.13 -2.37
N GLY A 88 9.76 29.45 -2.50
CA GLY A 88 10.84 30.30 -3.03
C GLY A 88 10.89 30.47 -4.55
N GLY A 89 9.76 30.30 -5.26
CA GLY A 89 9.69 30.57 -6.70
C GLY A 89 10.33 29.50 -7.59
N VAL A 90 10.62 28.33 -7.02
CA VAL A 90 11.10 27.16 -7.76
C VAL A 90 9.90 26.50 -8.46
N PRO A 91 9.99 26.12 -9.75
CA PRO A 91 8.91 25.41 -10.43
C PRO A 91 8.48 24.15 -9.68
N ASP A 92 7.16 23.90 -9.70
CA ASP A 92 6.58 22.70 -9.10
C ASP A 92 7.24 21.44 -9.66
N LEU A 93 7.48 20.48 -8.77
CA LEU A 93 7.95 19.16 -9.19
C LEU A 93 6.74 18.25 -9.37
N GLN A 94 6.72 17.44 -10.42
CA GLN A 94 5.75 16.34 -10.48
C GLN A 94 5.97 15.40 -9.28
N TYR A 95 4.88 15.00 -8.64
CA TYR A 95 4.96 14.11 -7.49
C TYR A 95 5.44 12.71 -7.91
N PHE A 96 5.01 12.26 -9.11
CA PHE A 96 5.38 10.99 -9.72
C PHE A 96 5.88 11.20 -11.14
N SER A 97 6.90 10.45 -11.53
CA SER A 97 7.30 10.29 -12.92
C SER A 97 6.36 9.33 -13.66
N MET A 98 6.34 9.42 -15.00
CA MET A 98 5.56 8.49 -15.84
C MET A 98 5.97 7.02 -15.61
N ALA A 99 7.26 6.75 -15.43
CA ALA A 99 7.75 5.39 -15.17
C ALA A 99 7.22 4.82 -13.85
N GLU A 100 7.16 5.65 -12.80
CA GLU A 100 6.58 5.24 -11.51
C GLU A 100 5.09 4.98 -11.61
N LEU A 101 4.34 5.78 -12.38
CA LEU A 101 2.91 5.58 -12.60
C LEU A 101 2.63 4.30 -13.41
N LEU A 102 3.42 4.01 -14.44
CA LEU A 102 3.32 2.77 -15.21
C LEU A 102 3.61 1.55 -14.33
N ALA A 103 4.68 1.61 -13.53
CA ALA A 103 5.01 0.54 -12.58
C ALA A 103 3.89 0.36 -11.53
N ALA A 104 3.33 1.44 -10.99
CA ALA A 104 2.23 1.38 -10.03
C ALA A 104 0.98 0.73 -10.62
N ARG A 105 0.61 1.09 -11.86
CA ARG A 105 -0.50 0.45 -12.59
C ARG A 105 -0.28 -1.06 -12.73
N GLN A 106 0.93 -1.47 -13.12
CA GLN A 106 1.27 -2.87 -13.30
C GLN A 106 1.21 -3.65 -11.98
N VAL A 107 1.77 -3.10 -10.91
CA VAL A 107 1.77 -3.76 -9.59
C VAL A 107 0.34 -3.87 -9.04
N VAL A 108 -0.51 -2.84 -9.22
CA VAL A 108 -1.94 -2.91 -8.86
C VAL A 108 -2.66 -4.02 -9.62
N ALA A 109 -2.47 -4.12 -10.94
CA ALA A 109 -3.10 -5.16 -11.75
C ALA A 109 -2.69 -6.56 -11.27
N ILE A 110 -1.39 -6.77 -11.00
CA ILE A 110 -0.87 -8.03 -10.47
C ILE A 110 -1.45 -8.34 -9.07
N ALA A 111 -1.57 -7.33 -8.20
CA ALA A 111 -2.12 -7.49 -6.86
C ALA A 111 -3.60 -7.90 -6.90
N ILE A 112 -4.41 -7.26 -7.75
CA ILE A 112 -5.83 -7.61 -7.95
C ILE A 112 -5.96 -9.03 -8.50
N GLU A 113 -5.16 -9.40 -9.51
CA GLU A 113 -5.22 -10.75 -10.10
C GLU A 113 -4.87 -11.82 -9.05
N ARG A 114 -3.76 -11.64 -8.31
CA ARG A 114 -3.30 -12.61 -7.31
C ARG A 114 -4.30 -12.79 -6.18
N THR A 115 -4.89 -11.69 -5.70
CA THR A 115 -5.82 -11.71 -4.57
C THR A 115 -7.20 -12.24 -4.99
N GLY A 116 -7.66 -11.92 -6.20
CA GLY A 116 -8.85 -12.53 -6.80
C GLY A 116 -8.70 -14.04 -7.01
N ARG A 117 -7.53 -14.51 -7.47
CA ARG A 117 -7.24 -15.94 -7.65
C ARG A 117 -7.20 -16.70 -6.31
N ALA A 118 -6.64 -16.08 -5.26
CA ALA A 118 -6.61 -16.66 -3.93
C ALA A 118 -8.02 -16.82 -3.32
N ALA A 119 -8.91 -15.84 -3.54
CA ALA A 119 -10.32 -15.95 -3.14
C ALA A 119 -11.07 -17.06 -3.93
N GLY A 120 -10.81 -17.22 -5.22
CA GLY A 120 -11.40 -18.30 -6.03
C GLY A 120 -10.90 -19.70 -5.64
N SER A 121 -9.62 -19.85 -5.30
CA SER A 121 -9.03 -21.13 -4.90
C SER A 121 -9.53 -21.61 -3.53
N THR A 122 -9.68 -20.69 -2.55
CA THR A 122 -10.23 -20.98 -1.23
C THR A 122 -11.70 -21.41 -1.30
N ALA A 123 -12.51 -20.76 -2.14
CA ALA A 123 -13.91 -21.15 -2.38
C ALA A 123 -14.06 -22.54 -3.05
N SER A 124 -13.14 -22.91 -3.95
CA SER A 124 -13.12 -24.23 -4.59
C SER A 124 -12.72 -25.35 -3.61
N GLY A 125 -11.74 -25.09 -2.73
CA GLY A 125 -11.32 -26.05 -1.71
C GLY A 125 -12.38 -26.32 -0.64
N LEU A 126 -13.13 -25.29 -0.23
CA LEU A 126 -14.21 -25.43 0.76
C LEU A 126 -15.42 -26.22 0.21
N ARG A 127 -15.66 -26.18 -1.11
CA ARG A 127 -16.71 -26.98 -1.77
C ARG A 127 -16.37 -28.47 -1.86
N GLN A 128 -15.09 -28.84 -1.98
CA GLN A 128 -14.65 -30.24 -2.07
C GLN A 128 -14.61 -30.94 -0.71
N LEU A 129 -14.46 -30.20 0.39
CA LEU A 129 -14.49 -30.75 1.75
C LEU A 129 -15.91 -31.01 2.29
N ARG A 130 -16.96 -30.69 1.52
CA ARG A 130 -18.36 -30.82 1.95
C ARG A 130 -19.12 -31.94 1.23
N SER A 131 -18.43 -32.99 0.78
CA SER A 131 -19.10 -34.22 0.30
C SER A 131 -19.37 -35.13 1.52
N PRO A 132 -20.64 -35.29 1.96
CA PRO A 132 -20.99 -36.33 2.91
C PRO A 132 -20.98 -37.66 2.14
N GLY A 133 -20.19 -38.61 2.61
CA GLY A 133 -20.40 -40.00 2.26
C GLY A 133 -21.64 -40.50 2.98
N GLU A 134 -22.67 -40.88 2.22
CA GLU A 134 -23.79 -41.73 2.61
C GLU A 134 -24.20 -42.47 1.31
N GLY A 135 -24.40 -43.79 1.23
CA GLY A 135 -24.32 -44.93 2.14
C GLY A 135 -24.52 -46.18 1.28
#